data_AF-A0A7H2BM99-F1
#
_entry.id   AF-A0A7H2BM99-F1
#
_cell.length_a   1.000
_cell.length_b   1.000
_cell.length_c   1.000
_cell.angle_alpha   90.00
_cell.angle_beta   90.00
_cell.angle_gamma   90.00
#
_symmetry.space_group_name_H-M   'P 1'
#
loop_
_entity.id
_entity.type
_entity.pdbx_description
1 polymer ?
#
loop_
_entity_poly.entity_id
_entity_poly.type
_entity_poly.pdbx_seq_one_letter_code
_entity_poly.pdbx_strand_id
1 'polypeptide(L)'
;MNDTLTLILYIVLGVLILGGVLAVLLRGPKAPKDGYPSTRDADDVRSGEDEAVTTVERPPSAAGRLVRLRERLSRSNNLLGKGLLALLSRDKLDQDVWDEVEETLLMADLGSGPSERLVEALQRRVRVEGTENPAHVKQMLHEELLAIVGPDTDRSLHLEGENGNPGVVLVVGVNGVGKTTTVGKLARVMVAEDKKLLLGAADTFRAAAADQLQTWGDRVGVQTVRSEKDGADPASVAFEAIKEGKAQAVDTVMIDTAGRLQNKAGLMDQLGKIKRVVEKEAPVTEVLLVIDATTGQNGMIQAKVFSEVVNITGIVLTKLDGSAKGGIVVAIQEELGVPVKLVGLGEGPDDLAPFDAKGFVDAILD
;
A
#
# COMPACT_ATOMS: atom_id res chain seq x y z
N MET A 1 37.92 2.80 -53.92
CA MET A 1 37.15 1.57 -53.68
C MET A 1 35.77 2.01 -53.23
N ASN A 2 34.74 1.69 -54.02
CA ASN A 2 33.53 2.49 -54.19
C ASN A 2 32.55 2.46 -53.00
N ASP A 3 32.17 3.63 -52.49
CA ASP A 3 31.07 3.81 -51.51
C ASP A 3 29.74 3.21 -51.98
N THR A 4 29.55 3.09 -53.29
CA THR A 4 28.39 2.44 -53.91
C THR A 4 28.30 0.95 -53.56
N LEU A 5 29.43 0.27 -53.40
CA LEU A 5 29.48 -1.16 -53.10
C LEU A 5 29.11 -1.44 -51.64
N THR A 6 29.53 -0.55 -50.73
CA THR A 6 29.18 -0.59 -49.31
C THR A 6 27.69 -0.34 -49.10
N LEU A 7 27.11 0.63 -49.82
CA LEU A 7 25.68 0.93 -49.76
C LEU A 7 24.83 -0.26 -50.25
N ILE A 8 25.23 -0.90 -51.35
CA ILE A 8 24.54 -2.11 -51.86
C ILE A 8 24.60 -3.25 -50.84
N LEU A 9 25.74 -3.43 -50.16
CA LEU A 9 25.89 -4.47 -49.14
C LEU A 9 24.91 -4.26 -47.96
N TYR A 10 24.76 -3.02 -47.47
CA TYR A 10 23.83 -2.72 -46.39
C TYR A 10 22.36 -2.90 -46.79
N ILE A 11 22.00 -2.55 -48.03
CA ILE A 11 20.64 -2.76 -48.54
C ILE A 11 20.32 -4.26 -48.64
N VAL A 12 21.26 -5.06 -49.16
CA VAL A 12 21.09 -6.52 -49.26
C VAL A 12 20.97 -7.15 -47.87
N LEU A 13 21.78 -6.72 -46.91
CA LEU A 13 21.72 -7.21 -45.53
C LEU A 13 20.40 -6.83 -44.86
N GLY A 14 19.90 -5.60 -45.07
CA GLY A 14 18.61 -5.15 -44.56
C GLY A 14 17.43 -5.97 -45.09
N VAL A 15 17.42 -6.28 -46.40
CA VAL A 15 16.37 -7.10 -47.02
C VAL A 15 16.42 -8.55 -46.51
N LEU A 16 17.60 -9.11 -46.30
CA LEU A 16 17.75 -10.47 -45.75
C LEU A 16 17.25 -10.57 -44.30
N ILE A 17 17.56 -9.58 -43.46
CA ILE A 17 17.10 -9.52 -42.08
C ILE A 17 15.57 -9.37 -42.04
N LEU A 18 15.01 -8.47 -42.86
CA LEU A 18 13.57 -8.24 -42.90
C LEU A 18 12.80 -9.47 -43.41
N GLY A 19 13.33 -10.16 -44.42
CA GLY A 19 12.77 -11.42 -44.92
C GLY A 19 12.82 -12.55 -43.88
N GLY A 20 13.91 -12.64 -43.11
CA GLY A 20 14.04 -13.63 -42.03
C GLY A 20 13.05 -13.41 -40.89
N VAL A 21 12.86 -12.16 -40.47
CA VAL A 21 11.91 -11.79 -39.40
C VAL A 21 10.47 -12.05 -39.84
N LEU A 22 10.13 -11.72 -41.10
CA LEU A 22 8.79 -11.98 -41.64
C LEU A 22 8.49 -13.49 -41.74
N ALA A 23 9.48 -14.32 -42.10
CA ALA A 23 9.32 -15.77 -42.17
C ALA A 23 9.11 -16.43 -40.79
N VAL A 24 9.66 -15.84 -39.72
CA VAL A 24 9.44 -16.30 -38.34
C VAL A 24 8.06 -15.88 -37.84
N LEU A 25 7.62 -14.66 -38.14
CA LEU A 25 6.28 -14.17 -37.75
C LEU A 25 5.15 -14.89 -38.49
N LEU A 26 5.39 -15.40 -39.70
CA LEU A 26 4.41 -16.17 -40.47
C LEU A 26 4.35 -17.67 -40.09
N ARG A 27 5.24 -18.16 -39.22
CA ARG A 27 5.20 -19.56 -38.74
C ARG A 27 4.31 -19.68 -37.51
N GLY A 28 3.01 -19.89 -37.74
CA GLY A 28 2.08 -20.34 -36.71
C GLY A 28 2.39 -21.76 -36.19
N PRO A 29 1.97 -22.11 -34.97
CA PRO A 29 2.24 -23.42 -34.38
C PRO A 29 1.60 -24.55 -35.21
N LYS A 30 2.40 -25.56 -35.55
CA LYS A 30 1.93 -26.77 -36.23
C LYS A 30 1.20 -27.66 -35.23
N ALA A 31 -0.08 -27.93 -35.47
CA ALA A 31 -0.81 -28.99 -34.79
C ALA A 31 -0.13 -30.36 -35.06
N PRO A 32 -0.12 -31.30 -34.10
CA PRO A 32 0.41 -32.64 -34.29
C PRO A 32 -0.28 -33.35 -35.46
N LYS A 33 0.49 -34.11 -36.27
CA LYS A 33 -0.01 -34.79 -37.48
C LYS A 33 -0.84 -36.04 -37.21
N ASP A 34 -0.90 -36.49 -35.96
CA ASP A 34 -1.67 -37.65 -35.56
C ASP A 34 -2.77 -37.13 -34.61
N GLY A 35 -3.99 -37.04 -35.14
CA GLY A 35 -5.16 -36.67 -34.36
C GLY A 35 -5.33 -37.60 -33.15
N TYR A 36 -5.98 -37.10 -32.09
CA TYR A 36 -6.25 -37.88 -30.89
C TYR A 36 -6.99 -39.18 -31.25
N PRO A 37 -6.47 -40.37 -30.87
CA PRO A 37 -7.24 -41.59 -30.99
C PRO A 37 -8.41 -41.51 -30.01
N SER A 38 -9.61 -41.29 -30.53
CA SER A 38 -10.85 -41.42 -29.78
C SER A 38 -11.22 -42.90 -29.71
N THR A 39 -10.65 -43.59 -28.72
CA THR A 39 -11.22 -44.84 -28.22
C THR A 39 -11.38 -44.69 -26.72
N ARG A 40 -12.66 -44.64 -26.29
CA ARG A 40 -13.09 -44.65 -24.89
C ARG A 40 -12.52 -45.89 -24.20
N ASP A 41 -11.77 -45.67 -23.13
CA ASP A 41 -11.48 -46.72 -22.15
C ASP A 41 -12.74 -47.06 -21.36
N ALA A 42 -12.90 -48.34 -21.00
CA ALA A 42 -14.11 -48.91 -20.42
C ALA A 42 -14.28 -48.65 -18.91
N ASP A 43 -13.52 -47.73 -18.32
CA ASP A 43 -13.54 -47.42 -16.87
C ASP A 43 -14.09 -46.01 -16.56
N ASP A 44 -14.86 -45.42 -17.48
CA ASP A 44 -15.46 -44.08 -17.31
C ASP A 44 -16.67 -44.15 -16.35
N VAL A 45 -16.39 -44.15 -15.05
CA VAL A 45 -17.40 -44.02 -14.00
C VAL A 45 -17.92 -42.59 -14.00
N ARG A 46 -19.21 -42.45 -14.30
CA ARG A 46 -19.96 -41.19 -14.35
C ARG A 46 -19.96 -40.51 -12.96
N SER A 47 -18.99 -39.64 -12.68
CA SER A 47 -19.16 -38.53 -11.74
C SER A 47 -19.90 -37.43 -12.50
N GLY A 48 -21.15 -37.11 -12.18
CA GLY A 48 -21.44 -36.30 -11.00
C GLY A 48 -21.10 -34.86 -11.37
N GLU A 49 -22.11 -34.03 -11.62
CA GLU A 49 -21.97 -32.60 -11.90
C GLU A 49 -21.22 -31.94 -10.75
N ASP A 50 -19.91 -31.73 -10.91
CA ASP A 50 -19.13 -30.90 -10.00
C ASP A 50 -19.40 -29.43 -10.35
N GLU A 51 -20.19 -28.78 -9.49
CA GLU A 51 -20.20 -27.34 -9.33
C GLU A 51 -18.74 -26.86 -9.28
N ALA A 52 -18.39 -25.90 -10.14
CA ALA A 52 -17.09 -25.27 -10.13
C ALA A 52 -16.92 -24.47 -8.82
N VAL A 53 -16.42 -25.14 -7.77
CA VAL A 53 -15.96 -24.50 -6.55
C VAL A 53 -14.73 -23.67 -6.92
N THR A 54 -14.93 -22.37 -7.11
CA THR A 54 -13.84 -21.40 -7.14
C THR A 54 -13.15 -21.45 -5.77
N THR A 55 -12.02 -22.16 -5.68
CA THR A 55 -11.20 -22.18 -4.47
C THR A 55 -10.64 -20.79 -4.24
N VAL A 56 -11.29 -20.02 -3.38
CA VAL A 56 -10.84 -18.68 -2.96
C VAL A 56 -9.46 -18.81 -2.31
N GLU A 57 -8.46 -18.11 -2.87
CA GLU A 57 -7.07 -18.17 -2.42
C GLU A 57 -6.89 -17.48 -1.05
N ARG A 58 -7.00 -18.24 0.04
CA ARG A 58 -6.87 -17.69 1.41
C ARG A 58 -5.42 -17.24 1.70
N PRO A 59 -5.18 -15.98 2.08
CA PRO A 59 -3.86 -15.49 2.46
C PRO A 59 -3.36 -16.17 3.75
N PRO A 60 -2.03 -16.20 3.97
CA PRO A 60 -1.43 -16.68 5.21
C PRO A 60 -1.82 -15.82 6.43
N SER A 61 -1.75 -16.41 7.62
CA SER A 61 -2.15 -15.75 8.88
C SER A 61 -1.41 -14.44 9.15
N ALA A 62 -2.05 -13.54 9.91
CA ALA A 62 -1.46 -12.26 10.30
C ALA A 62 -0.09 -12.40 10.98
N ALA A 63 0.10 -13.43 11.81
CA ALA A 63 1.38 -13.75 12.44
C ALA A 63 2.48 -14.08 11.41
N GLY A 64 2.15 -14.86 10.38
CA GLY A 64 3.09 -15.15 9.29
C GLY A 64 3.46 -13.91 8.47
N ARG A 65 2.54 -12.96 8.33
CA ARG A 65 2.82 -11.66 7.68
C ARG A 65 3.74 -10.77 8.51
N LEU A 66 3.56 -10.74 9.84
CA LEU A 66 4.43 -10.00 10.77
C LEU A 66 5.87 -10.56 10.83
N VAL A 67 6.05 -11.88 10.68
CA VAL A 67 7.40 -12.47 10.56
C VAL A 67 8.09 -11.98 9.29
N ARG A 68 7.37 -11.95 8.16
CA ARG A 68 7.90 -11.41 6.90
C ARG A 68 8.14 -9.90 6.95
N LEU A 69 7.33 -9.15 7.71
CA LEU A 69 7.56 -7.73 8.00
C LEU A 69 8.93 -7.52 8.63
N ARG A 70 9.24 -8.25 9.71
CA ARG A 70 10.55 -8.15 10.37
C ARG A 70 11.68 -8.50 9.41
N GLU A 71 11.53 -9.57 8.64
CA GLU A 71 12.55 -10.02 7.69
C GLU A 71 12.80 -9.03 6.53
N ARG A 72 11.77 -8.32 6.07
CA ARG A 72 11.90 -7.32 4.99
C ARG A 72 12.38 -5.97 5.51
N LEU A 73 11.90 -5.53 6.68
CA LEU A 73 12.42 -4.31 7.29
C LEU A 73 13.88 -4.47 7.72
N SER A 74 14.28 -5.63 8.25
CA SER A 74 15.70 -5.90 8.56
C SER A 74 16.60 -5.96 7.31
N ARG A 75 16.00 -6.15 6.12
CA ARG A 75 16.69 -6.09 4.82
C ARG A 75 16.68 -4.69 4.22
N SER A 76 15.76 -3.81 4.63
CA SER A 76 15.87 -2.39 4.34
C SER A 76 17.11 -1.88 5.06
N ASN A 77 17.98 -1.20 4.33
CA ASN A 77 19.36 -0.96 4.75
C ASN A 77 19.36 0.00 5.95
N ASN A 78 19.46 -0.52 7.19
CA ASN A 78 19.40 0.23 8.46
C ASN A 78 20.63 1.10 8.73
N LEU A 79 20.91 2.01 7.79
CA LEU A 79 21.90 3.06 7.90
C LEU A 79 21.58 4.03 9.04
N LEU A 80 20.28 4.23 9.32
CA LEU A 80 19.80 5.07 10.41
C LEU A 80 20.19 4.48 11.77
N GLY A 81 19.73 3.26 12.10
CA GLY A 81 20.03 2.63 13.38
C GLY A 81 21.54 2.51 13.62
N LYS A 82 22.29 2.06 12.61
CA LYS A 82 23.76 1.99 12.69
C LYS A 82 24.43 3.37 12.86
N GLY A 83 23.94 4.39 12.16
CA GLY A 83 24.45 5.76 12.26
C GLY A 83 24.22 6.34 13.65
N LEU A 84 22.98 6.27 14.16
CA LEU A 84 22.64 6.73 15.50
C LEU A 84 23.45 6.01 16.57
N LEU A 85 23.57 4.68 16.49
CA LEU A 85 24.35 3.92 17.46
C LEU A 85 25.84 4.26 17.41
N ALA A 86 26.40 4.51 16.23
CA ALA A 86 27.79 4.93 16.11
C ALA A 86 28.04 6.29 16.77
N LEU A 87 27.11 7.25 16.62
CA LEU A 87 27.18 8.56 17.27
C LEU A 87 27.04 8.43 18.79
N LEU A 88 26.06 7.64 19.25
CA LEU A 88 25.77 7.45 20.67
C LEU A 88 26.78 6.54 21.40
N SER A 89 27.68 5.89 20.67
CA SER A 89 28.78 5.09 21.23
C SER A 89 30.09 5.85 21.40
N ARG A 90 30.14 7.14 21.07
CA ARG A 90 31.35 7.97 21.26
C ARG A 90 31.64 8.15 22.74
N ASP A 91 32.93 8.23 23.09
CA ASP A 91 33.41 8.38 24.48
C ASP A 91 32.85 9.61 25.19
N LYS A 92 32.45 10.63 24.44
CA LYS A 92 31.86 11.85 24.96
C LYS A 92 30.68 12.28 24.09
N LEU A 93 29.53 12.48 24.73
CA LEU A 93 28.32 13.00 24.09
C LEU A 93 28.21 14.51 24.35
N ASP A 94 29.04 15.29 23.66
CA ASP A 94 28.95 16.76 23.68
C ASP A 94 27.94 17.29 22.64
N GLN A 95 27.80 18.61 22.57
CA GLN A 95 26.77 19.24 21.74
C GLN A 95 26.91 18.85 20.26
N ASP A 96 28.14 18.77 19.75
CA ASP A 96 28.41 18.41 18.35
C ASP A 96 27.85 17.01 18.02
N VAL A 97 27.98 16.04 18.94
CA VAL A 97 27.40 14.70 18.77
C VAL A 97 25.87 14.74 18.72
N TRP A 98 25.24 15.56 19.57
CA TRP A 98 23.80 15.67 19.58
C TRP A 98 23.25 16.36 18.33
N ASP A 99 23.96 17.35 17.80
CA ASP A 99 23.61 18.01 16.54
C ASP A 99 23.72 16.99 15.37
N GLU A 100 24.74 16.13 15.34
CA GLU A 100 24.86 15.02 14.36
C GLU A 100 23.72 13.99 14.51
N VAL A 101 23.28 13.71 15.74
CA VAL A 101 22.13 12.83 16.00
C VAL A 101 20.86 13.45 15.44
N GLU A 102 20.61 14.74 15.69
CA GLU A 102 19.47 15.47 15.15
C GLU A 102 19.48 15.46 13.61
N GLU A 103 20.62 15.77 13.00
CA GLU A 103 20.79 15.75 11.55
C GLU A 103 20.46 14.37 10.96
N THR A 104 20.91 13.30 11.62
CA THR A 104 20.63 11.91 11.21
C THR A 104 19.13 11.61 11.25
N LEU A 105 18.41 12.07 12.29
CA LEU A 105 16.96 11.90 12.41
C LEU A 105 16.20 12.72 11.35
N LEU A 106 16.68 13.92 11.02
CA LEU A 106 16.11 14.74 9.95
C LEU A 106 16.27 14.09 8.58
N MET A 107 17.46 13.56 8.27
CA MET A 107 17.72 12.82 7.02
C MET A 107 16.84 11.57 6.87
N ALA A 108 16.40 11.01 7.99
CA ALA A 108 15.48 9.88 8.04
C ALA A 108 14.00 10.25 7.82
N ASP A 109 13.68 11.51 7.51
CA ASP A 109 12.33 12.06 7.39
C ASP A 109 11.51 11.99 8.70
N LEU A 110 12.16 11.99 9.88
CA LEU A 110 11.44 12.07 11.17
C LEU A 110 10.74 13.42 11.36
N GLY A 111 11.27 14.49 10.76
CA GLY A 111 10.77 15.85 10.86
C GLY A 111 11.40 16.65 12.01
N SER A 112 11.41 17.98 11.90
CA SER A 112 12.14 18.85 12.84
C SER A 112 11.60 18.78 14.27
N GLY A 113 10.29 18.96 14.46
CA GLY A 113 9.68 18.90 15.79
C GLY A 113 9.90 17.57 16.52
N PRO A 114 9.62 16.41 15.89
CA PRO A 114 9.93 15.10 16.47
C PRO A 114 11.40 14.90 16.79
N SER A 115 12.31 15.28 15.89
CA SER A 115 13.76 15.12 16.08
C SER A 115 14.26 15.95 17.26
N GLU A 116 13.90 17.23 17.34
CA GLU A 116 14.31 18.14 18.41
C GLU A 116 13.86 17.60 19.77
N ARG A 117 12.58 17.23 19.90
CA ARG A 117 12.05 16.68 21.17
C ARG A 117 12.68 15.36 21.56
N LEU A 118 12.97 14.48 20.60
CA LEU A 118 13.65 13.21 20.84
C LEU A 118 15.06 13.44 21.38
N VAL A 119 15.82 14.34 20.75
CA VAL A 119 17.19 14.69 21.17
C VAL A 119 17.17 15.33 22.56
N GLU A 120 16.29 16.28 22.81
CA GLU A 120 16.15 16.91 24.14
C GLU A 120 15.79 15.90 25.24
N ALA A 121 14.88 14.96 24.96
CA ALA A 121 14.50 13.91 25.89
C ALA A 121 15.68 12.98 26.21
N LEU A 122 16.42 12.55 25.19
CA LEU A 122 17.60 11.70 25.35
C LEU A 122 18.73 12.41 26.10
N GLN A 123 19.07 13.64 25.74
CA GLN A 123 20.06 14.44 26.45
C GLN A 123 19.73 14.57 27.94
N ARG A 124 18.45 14.82 28.25
CA ARG A 124 17.96 14.94 29.62
C ARG A 124 18.11 13.62 30.38
N ARG A 125 17.71 12.49 29.78
CA ARG A 125 17.84 11.16 30.40
C ARG A 125 19.29 10.77 30.63
N VAL A 126 20.16 10.94 29.64
CA VAL A 126 21.60 10.68 29.78
C VAL A 126 22.19 11.49 30.94
N ARG A 127 21.84 12.77 31.06
CA ARG A 127 22.31 13.62 32.17
C ARG A 127 21.78 13.17 33.54
N VAL A 128 20.50 12.79 33.63
CA VAL A 128 19.86 12.38 34.89
C VAL A 128 20.35 11.02 35.36
N GLU A 129 20.46 10.07 34.44
CA GLU A 129 20.89 8.69 34.73
C GLU A 129 22.43 8.57 34.84
N GLY A 130 23.17 9.54 34.30
CA GLY A 130 24.63 9.59 34.40
C GLY A 130 25.34 8.42 33.72
N THR A 131 24.73 7.84 32.68
CA THR A 131 25.22 6.66 31.97
C THR A 131 25.80 7.01 30.62
N GLU A 132 27.04 6.58 30.38
CA GLU A 132 27.71 6.64 29.08
C GLU A 132 27.73 5.26 28.39
N ASN A 133 27.06 4.26 28.97
CA ASN A 133 26.99 2.92 28.38
C ASN A 133 26.16 2.94 27.08
N PRO A 134 26.76 2.62 25.91
CA PRO A 134 26.06 2.68 24.63
C PRO A 134 24.84 1.76 24.53
N ALA A 135 24.87 0.60 25.18
CA ALA A 135 23.73 -0.31 25.21
C ALA A 135 22.55 0.29 25.99
N HIS A 136 22.84 1.04 27.06
CA HIS A 136 21.82 1.72 27.84
C HIS A 136 21.24 2.91 27.07
N VAL A 137 22.08 3.71 26.40
CA VAL A 137 21.63 4.82 25.55
C VAL A 137 20.81 4.32 24.35
N LYS A 138 21.17 3.17 23.74
CA LYS A 138 20.34 2.49 22.72
C LYS A 138 18.95 2.18 23.25
N GLN A 139 18.86 1.65 24.47
CA GLN A 139 17.57 1.33 25.09
C GLN A 139 16.75 2.59 25.34
N MET A 140 17.36 3.69 25.79
CA MET A 140 16.66 4.97 25.94
C MET A 140 16.10 5.46 24.61
N LEU A 141 16.91 5.46 23.54
CA LEU A 141 16.48 5.84 22.20
C LEU A 141 15.28 5.00 21.72
N HIS A 142 15.32 3.69 21.97
CA HIS A 142 14.22 2.78 21.66
C HIS A 142 12.93 3.18 22.40
N GLU A 143 13.02 3.40 23.71
CA GLU A 143 11.87 3.79 24.54
C GLU A 143 11.28 5.13 24.11
N GLU A 144 12.11 6.14 23.84
CA GLU A 144 11.65 7.46 23.40
C GLU A 144 11.02 7.40 22.00
N LEU A 145 11.60 6.66 21.05
CA LEU A 145 11.00 6.46 19.73
C LEU A 145 9.67 5.71 19.82
N LEU A 146 9.59 4.67 20.67
CA LEU A 146 8.36 3.95 20.88
C LEU A 146 7.28 4.86 21.47
N ALA A 147 7.63 5.68 22.46
CA ALA A 147 6.71 6.66 23.04
C ALA A 147 6.18 7.65 21.98
N ILE A 148 7.04 8.13 21.08
CA ILE A 148 6.64 9.00 19.96
C ILE A 148 5.70 8.29 18.98
N VAL A 149 5.99 7.03 18.64
CA VAL A 149 5.12 6.24 17.75
C VAL A 149 3.77 5.95 18.41
N GLY A 150 3.72 5.86 19.74
CA GLY A 150 2.52 5.64 20.54
C GLY A 150 2.09 4.16 20.50
N PRO A 151 2.63 3.29 21.37
CA PRO A 151 2.31 1.86 21.34
C PRO A 151 0.85 1.57 21.68
N ASP A 152 0.23 2.43 22.50
CA ASP A 152 -1.14 2.28 22.99
C ASP A 152 -2.20 2.94 22.09
N THR A 153 -1.78 3.57 20.99
CA THR A 153 -2.71 4.18 20.04
C THR A 153 -3.56 3.11 19.36
N ASP A 154 -4.89 3.29 19.37
CA ASP A 154 -5.81 2.41 18.67
C ASP A 154 -5.55 2.44 17.16
N ARG A 155 -5.28 1.26 16.61
CA ARG A 155 -4.98 1.02 15.19
C ARG A 155 -5.95 0.05 14.54
N SER A 156 -7.06 -0.26 15.22
CA SER A 156 -8.09 -1.15 14.70
C SER A 156 -8.72 -0.56 13.43
N LEU A 157 -9.08 -1.42 12.48
CA LEU A 157 -9.80 -1.00 11.28
C LEU A 157 -11.30 -1.02 11.56
N HIS A 158 -11.96 0.11 11.31
CA HIS A 158 -13.39 0.28 11.54
C HIS A 158 -14.16 -0.14 10.28
N LEU A 159 -14.22 -1.45 10.04
CA LEU A 159 -14.76 -2.02 8.80
C LEU A 159 -16.26 -2.35 8.89
N GLU A 160 -16.79 -2.52 10.11
CA GLU A 160 -18.16 -2.93 10.35
C GLU A 160 -19.09 -1.71 10.47
N GLY A 161 -20.30 -1.84 9.93
CA GLY A 161 -21.34 -0.83 10.03
C GLY A 161 -22.30 -1.08 11.20
N GLU A 162 -23.25 -0.16 11.38
CA GLU A 162 -24.24 -0.22 12.44
C GLU A 162 -25.67 -0.17 11.88
N ASN A 163 -26.63 -0.63 12.69
CA ASN A 163 -28.06 -0.52 12.40
C ASN A 163 -28.49 -1.16 11.06
N GLY A 164 -27.83 -2.28 10.70
CA GLY A 164 -28.12 -3.01 9.46
C GLY A 164 -27.51 -2.39 8.19
N ASN A 165 -26.70 -1.34 8.31
CA ASN A 165 -25.93 -0.80 7.20
C ASN A 165 -24.54 -1.46 7.12
N PRO A 166 -23.95 -1.61 5.91
CA PRO A 166 -22.55 -1.98 5.79
C PRO A 166 -21.66 -0.86 6.33
N GLY A 167 -20.47 -1.20 6.82
CA GLY A 167 -19.42 -0.22 7.08
C GLY A 167 -18.90 0.33 5.75
N VAL A 168 -18.70 1.64 5.64
CA VAL A 168 -18.18 2.25 4.40
C VAL A 168 -16.75 2.74 4.60
N VAL A 169 -15.85 2.18 3.80
CA VAL A 169 -14.42 2.51 3.79
C VAL A 169 -14.08 3.32 2.56
N LEU A 170 -13.65 4.56 2.73
CA LEU A 170 -13.13 5.40 1.65
C LEU A 170 -11.61 5.29 1.58
N VAL A 171 -11.06 4.87 0.44
CA VAL A 171 -9.61 4.81 0.24
C VAL A 171 -9.17 5.97 -0.64
N VAL A 172 -8.39 6.88 -0.05
CA VAL A 172 -7.98 8.15 -0.65
C VAL A 172 -6.45 8.28 -0.70
N GLY A 173 -5.96 9.27 -1.45
CA GLY A 173 -4.52 9.51 -1.66
C GLY A 173 -4.19 9.82 -3.12
N VAL A 174 -2.94 10.23 -3.37
CA VAL A 174 -2.54 10.63 -4.74
C VAL A 174 -2.35 9.44 -5.67
N ASN A 175 -2.15 9.69 -6.96
CA ASN A 175 -1.88 8.62 -7.92
C ASN A 175 -0.50 7.99 -7.70
N GLY A 176 -0.40 6.67 -7.91
CA GLY A 176 0.88 5.95 -7.85
C GLY A 176 1.33 5.51 -6.45
N VAL A 177 0.61 5.88 -5.39
CA VAL A 177 0.90 5.46 -4.00
C VAL A 177 0.36 4.08 -3.64
N GLY A 178 -0.37 3.43 -4.55
CA GLY A 178 -0.87 2.06 -4.34
C GLY A 178 -2.27 1.96 -3.73
N LYS A 179 -3.18 2.92 -3.95
CA LYS A 179 -4.59 2.85 -3.48
C LYS A 179 -5.34 1.60 -3.93
N THR A 180 -5.51 1.42 -5.23
CA THR A 180 -6.20 0.25 -5.82
C THR A 180 -5.57 -1.08 -5.37
N THR A 181 -4.23 -1.11 -5.28
CA THR A 181 -3.50 -2.27 -4.75
C THR A 181 -3.80 -2.51 -3.27
N THR A 182 -3.87 -1.46 -2.44
CA THR A 182 -4.22 -1.55 -1.02
C THR A 182 -5.65 -2.05 -0.84
N VAL A 183 -6.59 -1.54 -1.64
CA VAL A 183 -7.99 -2.01 -1.66
C VAL A 183 -8.05 -3.50 -1.96
N GLY A 184 -7.37 -3.96 -3.02
CA GLY A 184 -7.34 -5.37 -3.40
C GLY A 184 -6.69 -6.29 -2.35
N LYS A 185 -5.56 -5.85 -1.76
CA LYS A 185 -4.90 -6.60 -0.68
C LYS A 185 -5.77 -6.67 0.58
N LEU A 186 -6.39 -5.56 0.98
CA LEU A 186 -7.28 -5.53 2.14
C LEU A 186 -8.53 -6.40 1.90
N ALA A 187 -9.10 -6.35 0.69
CA ALA A 187 -10.21 -7.23 0.30
C ALA A 187 -9.86 -8.71 0.48
N ARG A 188 -8.66 -9.11 0.05
CA ARG A 188 -8.15 -10.47 0.26
C ARG A 188 -8.06 -10.84 1.75
N VAL A 189 -7.59 -9.92 2.60
CA VAL A 189 -7.54 -10.15 4.06
C VAL A 189 -8.93 -10.37 4.63
N MET A 190 -9.89 -9.51 4.28
CA MET A 190 -11.26 -9.57 4.79
C MET A 190 -11.97 -10.86 4.36
N VAL A 191 -11.80 -11.28 3.10
CA VAL A 191 -12.33 -12.55 2.61
C VAL A 191 -11.72 -13.75 3.36
N ALA A 192 -10.44 -13.67 3.73
CA ALA A 192 -9.78 -14.69 4.55
C ALA A 192 -10.37 -14.81 5.96
N GLU A 193 -10.88 -13.69 6.47
CA GLU A 193 -11.56 -13.57 7.77
C GLU A 193 -13.08 -13.83 7.65
N ASP A 194 -13.50 -14.45 6.53
CA ASP A 194 -14.87 -14.81 6.20
C ASP A 194 -15.86 -13.61 6.23
N LYS A 195 -15.34 -12.38 5.99
CA LYS A 195 -16.14 -11.16 5.85
C LYS A 195 -16.71 -11.00 4.45
N LYS A 196 -17.95 -10.52 4.35
CA LYS A 196 -18.62 -10.15 3.09
C LYS A 196 -18.27 -8.72 2.72
N LEU A 197 -17.71 -8.55 1.53
CA LEU A 197 -17.24 -7.26 1.03
C LEU A 197 -17.84 -6.98 -0.34
N LEU A 198 -18.03 -5.70 -0.65
CA LEU A 198 -18.29 -5.20 -2.01
C LEU A 198 -17.33 -4.05 -2.33
N LEU A 199 -16.81 -4.00 -3.56
CA LEU A 199 -15.89 -2.97 -4.02
C LEU A 199 -16.60 -1.93 -4.89
N GLY A 200 -16.25 -0.66 -4.72
CA GLY A 200 -16.73 0.44 -5.55
C GLY A 200 -15.59 1.12 -6.33
N ALA A 201 -15.64 1.06 -7.66
CA ALA A 201 -14.64 1.64 -8.55
C ALA A 201 -14.92 3.13 -8.84
N ALA A 202 -14.73 4.00 -7.85
CA ALA A 202 -14.99 5.43 -7.98
C ALA A 202 -13.80 6.23 -8.59
N ASP A 203 -12.66 5.62 -8.91
CA ASP A 203 -11.62 6.20 -9.79
C ASP A 203 -12.08 6.15 -11.27
N THR A 204 -13.12 6.92 -11.59
CA THR A 204 -13.75 6.93 -12.93
C THR A 204 -12.94 7.67 -13.99
N PHE A 205 -11.86 8.35 -13.60
CA PHE A 205 -10.95 9.05 -14.52
C PHE A 205 -9.92 8.13 -15.17
N ARG A 206 -9.73 6.93 -14.61
CA ARG A 206 -8.75 5.96 -15.09
C ARG A 206 -9.49 4.67 -15.39
N ALA A 207 -9.85 4.44 -16.66
CA ALA A 207 -10.50 3.20 -17.10
C ALA A 207 -9.76 1.95 -16.59
N ALA A 208 -8.42 1.96 -16.71
CA ALA A 208 -7.57 0.88 -16.21
C ALA A 208 -7.61 0.69 -14.68
N ALA A 209 -7.97 1.70 -13.88
CA ALA A 209 -8.09 1.55 -12.43
C ALA A 209 -9.34 0.72 -12.07
N ALA A 210 -10.46 0.93 -12.75
CA ALA A 210 -11.66 0.12 -12.57
C ALA A 210 -11.42 -1.34 -13.00
N ASP A 211 -10.74 -1.56 -14.13
CA ASP A 211 -10.37 -2.91 -14.60
C ASP A 211 -9.41 -3.60 -13.62
N GLN A 212 -8.43 -2.85 -13.09
CA GLN A 212 -7.50 -3.36 -12.09
C GLN A 212 -8.22 -3.74 -10.80
N LEU A 213 -9.15 -2.91 -10.31
CA LEU A 213 -9.92 -3.21 -9.11
C LEU A 213 -10.82 -4.43 -9.31
N GLN A 214 -11.48 -4.53 -10.47
CA GLN A 214 -12.30 -5.69 -10.81
C GLN A 214 -11.45 -6.97 -10.85
N THR A 215 -10.26 -6.92 -11.44
CA THR A 215 -9.32 -8.06 -11.43
C THR A 215 -8.95 -8.48 -10.01
N TRP A 216 -8.79 -7.54 -9.08
CA TRP A 216 -8.57 -7.85 -7.67
C TRP A 216 -9.78 -8.51 -7.03
N GLY A 217 -10.99 -7.98 -7.27
CA GLY A 217 -12.24 -8.54 -6.76
C GLY A 217 -12.48 -9.96 -7.26
N ASP A 218 -12.37 -10.19 -8.57
CA ASP A 218 -12.60 -11.49 -9.22
C ASP A 218 -11.68 -12.59 -8.67
N ARG A 219 -10.41 -12.24 -8.34
CA ARG A 219 -9.45 -13.19 -7.74
C ARG A 219 -9.88 -13.72 -6.38
N VAL A 220 -10.66 -12.95 -5.62
CA VAL A 220 -11.10 -13.30 -4.26
C VAL A 220 -12.61 -13.49 -4.16
N GLY A 221 -13.32 -13.53 -5.29
CA GLY A 221 -14.77 -13.72 -5.34
C GLY A 221 -15.59 -12.53 -4.82
N VAL A 222 -15.04 -11.32 -4.89
CA VAL A 222 -15.69 -10.09 -4.42
C VAL A 222 -16.20 -9.28 -5.61
N GLN A 223 -17.49 -8.94 -5.58
CA GLN A 223 -18.12 -8.12 -6.61
C GLN A 223 -17.55 -6.69 -6.62
N THR A 224 -17.33 -6.16 -7.82
CA THR A 224 -16.94 -4.76 -8.04
C THR A 224 -18.04 -4.00 -8.77
N VAL A 225 -18.59 -2.97 -8.14
CA VAL A 225 -19.50 -2.00 -8.75
C VAL A 225 -18.69 -0.94 -9.48
N ARG A 226 -18.97 -0.78 -10.77
CA ARG A 226 -18.30 0.18 -11.66
C ARG A 226 -19.29 0.77 -12.66
N SER A 227 -18.95 1.93 -13.22
CA SER A 227 -19.68 2.49 -14.38
C SER A 227 -19.12 1.92 -15.69
N GLU A 228 -20.00 1.66 -16.65
CA GLU A 228 -19.62 1.36 -18.05
C GLU A 228 -19.28 2.63 -18.86
N LYS A 229 -19.66 3.80 -18.35
CA LYS A 229 -19.35 5.11 -18.96
C LYS A 229 -18.04 5.64 -18.41
N ASP A 230 -17.08 5.87 -19.29
CA ASP A 230 -15.83 6.58 -18.96
C ASP A 230 -16.14 7.99 -18.44
N GLY A 231 -15.47 8.39 -17.35
CA GLY A 231 -15.69 9.71 -16.73
C GLY A 231 -17.06 9.87 -16.07
N ALA A 232 -17.75 8.78 -15.72
CA ALA A 232 -18.96 8.85 -14.91
C ALA A 232 -18.71 9.54 -13.57
N ASP A 233 -19.76 10.09 -12.97
CA ASP A 233 -19.69 10.75 -11.68
C ASP A 233 -19.25 9.76 -10.57
N PRO A 234 -18.08 9.95 -9.94
CA PRO A 234 -17.58 9.07 -8.87
C PRO A 234 -18.58 8.86 -7.73
N ALA A 235 -19.30 9.92 -7.36
CA ALA A 235 -20.28 9.87 -6.28
C ALA A 235 -21.48 8.98 -6.64
N SER A 236 -21.85 8.90 -7.92
CA SER A 236 -22.91 8.01 -8.38
C SER A 236 -22.47 6.54 -8.32
N VAL A 237 -21.21 6.22 -8.65
CA VAL A 237 -20.67 4.86 -8.50
C VAL A 237 -20.62 4.45 -7.03
N ALA A 238 -20.15 5.34 -6.15
CA ALA A 238 -20.13 5.13 -4.71
C ALA A 238 -21.52 4.89 -4.12
N PHE A 239 -22.53 5.65 -4.57
CA PHE A 239 -23.92 5.48 -4.18
C PHE A 239 -24.47 4.09 -4.56
N GLU A 240 -24.30 3.68 -5.81
CA GLU A 240 -24.77 2.37 -6.27
C GLU A 240 -24.04 1.24 -5.54
N ALA A 241 -22.75 1.38 -5.24
CA ALA A 241 -22.00 0.39 -4.46
C ALA A 241 -22.60 0.18 -3.07
N ILE A 242 -23.00 1.25 -2.38
CA ILE A 242 -23.62 1.15 -1.05
C ILE A 242 -25.01 0.53 -1.13
N LYS A 243 -25.81 0.96 -2.11
CA LYS A 243 -27.16 0.42 -2.33
C LYS A 243 -27.12 -1.08 -2.60
N GLU A 244 -26.19 -1.52 -3.44
CA GLU A 244 -25.97 -2.95 -3.71
C GLU A 244 -25.46 -3.67 -2.46
N GLY A 245 -24.50 -3.09 -1.73
CA GLY A 245 -23.99 -3.64 -0.48
C GLY A 245 -25.08 -3.85 0.58
N LYS A 246 -26.01 -2.89 0.71
CA LYS A 246 -27.21 -3.03 1.56
C LYS A 246 -28.12 -4.16 1.08
N ALA A 247 -28.40 -4.24 -0.22
CA ALA A 247 -29.27 -5.27 -0.80
C ALA A 247 -28.71 -6.68 -0.57
N GLN A 248 -27.39 -6.82 -0.59
CA GLN A 248 -26.68 -8.08 -0.36
C GLN A 248 -26.35 -8.36 1.11
N ALA A 249 -26.63 -7.40 2.02
CA ALA A 249 -26.26 -7.44 3.42
C ALA A 249 -24.77 -7.82 3.62
N VAL A 250 -23.89 -7.11 2.91
CA VAL A 250 -22.43 -7.23 3.10
C VAL A 250 -22.01 -6.55 4.41
N ASP A 251 -20.88 -6.97 4.96
CA ASP A 251 -20.33 -6.35 6.17
C ASP A 251 -19.73 -4.97 5.85
N THR A 252 -19.09 -4.85 4.69
CA THR A 252 -18.34 -3.66 4.30
C THR A 252 -18.47 -3.33 2.81
N VAL A 253 -18.49 -2.04 2.49
CA VAL A 253 -18.31 -1.50 1.14
C VAL A 253 -17.03 -0.67 1.10
N MET A 254 -16.09 -1.03 0.22
CA MET A 254 -14.81 -0.33 0.09
C MET A 254 -14.74 0.41 -1.25
N ILE A 255 -14.48 1.71 -1.20
CA ILE A 255 -14.55 2.61 -2.35
C ILE A 255 -13.14 3.10 -2.70
N ASP A 256 -12.66 2.75 -3.90
CA ASP A 256 -11.39 3.26 -4.45
C ASP A 256 -11.65 4.60 -5.17
N THR A 257 -10.96 5.67 -4.77
CA THR A 257 -11.17 7.01 -5.33
C THR A 257 -10.07 7.46 -6.28
N ALA A 258 -10.33 8.50 -7.08
CA ALA A 258 -9.30 9.18 -7.86
C ALA A 258 -8.25 9.88 -6.96
N GLY A 259 -7.06 10.17 -7.52
CA GLY A 259 -5.94 10.80 -6.79
C GLY A 259 -5.14 11.86 -7.57
N ARG A 260 -5.75 12.53 -8.56
CA ARG A 260 -5.08 13.53 -9.42
C ARG A 260 -4.92 14.89 -8.72
N LEU A 261 -3.94 15.02 -7.83
CA LEU A 261 -3.75 16.23 -7.00
C LEU A 261 -3.33 17.50 -7.78
N GLN A 262 -2.84 17.38 -9.02
CA GLN A 262 -2.51 18.54 -9.85
C GLN A 262 -3.70 19.47 -10.12
N ASN A 263 -4.94 18.96 -10.00
CA ASN A 263 -6.16 19.76 -9.99
C ASN A 263 -6.81 19.69 -8.60
N LYS A 264 -6.16 20.35 -7.62
CA LYS A 264 -6.55 20.28 -6.19
C LYS A 264 -8.04 20.57 -5.99
N ALA A 265 -8.54 21.71 -6.50
CA ALA A 265 -9.93 22.11 -6.30
C ALA A 265 -10.93 21.06 -6.82
N GLY A 266 -10.75 20.59 -8.06
CA GLY A 266 -11.64 19.59 -8.64
C GLY A 266 -11.62 18.24 -7.91
N LEU A 267 -10.43 17.77 -7.47
CA LEU A 267 -10.31 16.54 -6.71
C LEU A 267 -11.00 16.65 -5.34
N MET A 268 -10.79 17.78 -4.65
CA MET A 268 -11.37 18.04 -3.33
C MET A 268 -12.89 18.15 -3.38
N ASP A 269 -13.45 18.87 -4.36
CA ASP A 269 -14.90 18.95 -4.56
C ASP A 269 -15.50 17.56 -4.81
N GLN A 270 -14.81 16.72 -5.57
CA GLN A 270 -15.23 15.34 -5.85
C GLN A 270 -15.20 14.47 -4.60
N LEU A 271 -14.13 14.49 -3.81
CA LEU A 271 -14.05 13.72 -2.56
C LEU A 271 -15.11 14.15 -1.55
N GLY A 272 -15.30 15.46 -1.38
CA GLY A 272 -16.36 16.02 -0.54
C GLY A 272 -17.75 15.63 -1.02
N LYS A 273 -17.97 15.57 -2.35
CA LYS A 273 -19.23 15.07 -2.94
C LYS A 273 -19.44 13.59 -2.68
N ILE A 274 -18.43 12.73 -2.87
CA ILE A 274 -18.49 11.29 -2.59
C ILE A 274 -18.90 11.09 -1.13
N LYS A 275 -18.15 11.67 -0.17
CA LYS A 275 -18.45 11.56 1.26
C LYS A 275 -19.89 11.96 1.57
N ARG A 276 -20.34 13.13 1.08
CA ARG A 276 -21.71 13.62 1.32
C ARG A 276 -22.81 12.73 0.75
N VAL A 277 -22.58 12.10 -0.41
CA VAL A 277 -23.56 11.20 -1.03
C VAL A 277 -23.60 9.87 -0.29
N VAL A 278 -22.42 9.34 0.05
CA VAL A 278 -22.26 8.10 0.83
C VAL A 278 -22.90 8.22 2.22
N GLU A 279 -22.62 9.30 2.95
CA GLU A 279 -23.11 9.51 4.33
C GLU A 279 -24.64 9.65 4.42
N LYS A 280 -25.33 9.95 3.32
CA LYS A 280 -26.79 9.91 3.27
C LYS A 280 -27.34 8.49 3.28
N GLU A 281 -26.56 7.54 2.79
CA GLU A 281 -26.95 6.14 2.67
C GLU A 281 -26.46 5.32 3.86
N ALA A 282 -25.17 5.39 4.18
CA ALA A 282 -24.56 4.62 5.26
C ALA A 282 -23.42 5.43 5.91
N PRO A 283 -23.13 5.22 7.20
CA PRO A 283 -22.03 5.91 7.86
C PRO A 283 -20.70 5.54 7.21
N VAL A 284 -19.87 6.55 6.93
CA VAL A 284 -18.46 6.32 6.61
C VAL A 284 -17.75 5.94 7.90
N THR A 285 -17.35 4.68 8.01
CA THR A 285 -16.75 4.12 9.23
C THR A 285 -15.24 4.30 9.24
N GLU A 286 -14.62 4.35 8.05
CA GLU A 286 -13.18 4.52 7.91
C GLU A 286 -12.84 5.33 6.64
N VAL A 287 -11.89 6.24 6.77
CA VAL A 287 -11.22 6.92 5.65
C VAL A 287 -9.74 6.62 5.74
N LEU A 288 -9.26 5.77 4.84
CA LEU A 288 -7.87 5.34 4.76
C LEU A 288 -7.10 6.20 3.76
N LEU A 289 -6.14 6.97 4.25
CA LEU A 289 -5.21 7.71 3.41
C LEU A 289 -3.99 6.84 3.08
N VAL A 290 -3.81 6.52 1.80
CA VAL A 290 -2.68 5.75 1.32
C VAL A 290 -1.53 6.68 0.91
N ILE A 291 -0.35 6.43 1.47
CA ILE A 291 0.85 7.24 1.25
C ILE A 291 2.03 6.34 0.95
N ASP A 292 2.85 6.80 0.01
CA ASP A 292 4.09 6.16 -0.36
C ASP A 292 5.23 6.62 0.56
N ALA A 293 5.82 5.67 1.30
CA ALA A 293 6.89 5.93 2.27
C ALA A 293 8.17 6.48 1.62
N THR A 294 8.33 6.39 0.28
CA THR A 294 9.50 6.97 -0.40
C THR A 294 9.35 8.46 -0.68
N THR A 295 8.15 9.02 -0.51
CA THR A 295 7.87 10.43 -0.87
C THR A 295 8.34 11.43 0.16
N GLY A 296 8.65 11.00 1.40
CA GLY A 296 9.10 11.87 2.49
C GLY A 296 8.16 13.06 2.71
N GLN A 297 8.73 14.26 2.85
CA GLN A 297 7.97 15.51 3.05
C GLN A 297 6.95 15.84 1.95
N ASN A 298 7.10 15.31 0.73
CA ASN A 298 6.06 15.49 -0.29
C ASN A 298 4.78 14.75 0.07
N GLY A 299 4.88 13.56 0.66
CA GLY A 299 3.74 12.82 1.18
C GLY A 299 3.00 13.59 2.27
N MET A 300 3.75 14.29 3.15
CA MET A 300 3.21 15.14 4.21
C MET A 300 2.34 16.27 3.67
N ILE A 301 2.84 17.05 2.71
CA ILE A 301 2.09 18.15 2.11
C ILE A 301 0.80 17.63 1.46
N GLN A 302 0.87 16.48 0.80
CA GLN A 302 -0.31 15.86 0.18
C GLN A 302 -1.33 15.46 1.25
N ALA A 303 -0.86 14.84 2.33
CA ALA A 303 -1.72 14.38 3.41
C ALA A 303 -2.52 15.51 4.07
N LYS A 304 -1.87 16.66 4.33
CA LYS A 304 -2.56 17.86 4.84
C LYS A 304 -3.71 18.27 3.93
N VAL A 305 -3.49 18.32 2.62
CA VAL A 305 -4.53 18.71 1.65
C VAL A 305 -5.72 17.75 1.68
N PHE A 306 -5.51 16.44 1.85
CA PHE A 306 -6.64 15.50 1.99
C PHE A 306 -7.39 15.68 3.32
N SER A 307 -6.68 15.95 4.42
CA SER A 307 -7.29 16.14 5.74
C SER A 307 -8.22 17.36 5.83
N GLU A 308 -8.04 18.36 4.96
CA GLU A 308 -8.92 19.54 4.89
C GLU A 308 -10.34 19.22 4.39
N VAL A 309 -10.53 18.08 3.73
CA VAL A 309 -11.76 17.78 2.96
C VAL A 309 -12.43 16.51 3.41
N VAL A 310 -11.66 15.51 3.82
CA VAL A 310 -12.16 14.26 4.36
C VAL A 310 -11.54 14.01 5.73
N ASN A 311 -12.38 13.56 6.67
CA ASN A 311 -11.93 13.18 8.00
C ASN A 311 -11.18 11.85 7.89
N ILE A 312 -9.86 11.92 7.73
CA ILE A 312 -8.99 10.74 7.70
C ILE A 312 -9.04 10.09 9.08
N THR A 313 -9.18 8.78 9.13
CA THR A 313 -9.24 8.01 10.37
C THR A 313 -8.08 7.02 10.51
N GLY A 314 -7.38 6.72 9.41
CA GLY A 314 -6.18 5.90 9.42
C GLY A 314 -5.30 6.10 8.21
N ILE A 315 -4.01 5.82 8.36
CA ILE A 315 -3.02 5.86 7.28
C ILE A 315 -2.61 4.44 6.89
N VAL A 316 -2.43 4.24 5.58
CA VAL A 316 -1.75 3.08 5.01
C VAL A 316 -0.45 3.53 4.37
N LEU A 317 0.68 3.03 4.87
CA LEU A 317 1.99 3.34 4.29
C LEU A 317 2.44 2.22 3.36
N THR A 318 2.72 2.54 2.11
CA THR A 318 3.19 1.58 1.11
C THR A 318 4.67 1.76 0.82
N LYS A 319 5.27 0.76 0.17
CA LYS A 319 6.68 0.75 -0.28
C LYS A 319 7.69 0.97 0.84
N LEU A 320 7.36 0.52 2.05
CA LEU A 320 8.24 0.65 3.21
C LEU A 320 9.50 -0.23 3.07
N ASP A 321 9.39 -1.32 2.33
CA ASP A 321 10.47 -2.27 2.02
C ASP A 321 11.58 -1.67 1.13
N GLY A 322 11.28 -0.62 0.37
CA GLY A 322 12.23 0.08 -0.50
C GLY A 322 12.78 1.38 0.10
N SER A 323 12.44 1.72 1.34
CA SER A 323 12.71 3.04 1.91
C SER A 323 13.61 2.98 3.15
N ALA A 324 14.67 3.79 3.16
CA ALA A 324 15.44 4.12 4.35
C ALA A 324 14.79 5.24 5.20
N LYS A 325 13.63 5.76 4.75
CA LYS A 325 12.92 6.91 5.34
C LYS A 325 11.84 6.46 6.30
N GLY A 326 12.19 5.59 7.25
CA GLY A 326 11.25 5.10 8.26
C GLY A 326 10.65 6.23 9.10
N GLY A 327 11.35 7.34 9.27
CA GLY A 327 10.91 8.45 10.12
C GLY A 327 9.59 9.10 9.67
N ILE A 328 9.18 8.93 8.41
CA ILE A 328 7.94 9.49 7.88
C ILE A 328 6.69 9.06 8.67
N VAL A 329 6.71 7.88 9.29
CA VAL A 329 5.62 7.37 10.16
C VAL A 329 5.37 8.31 11.34
N VAL A 330 6.44 8.77 11.98
CA VAL A 330 6.36 9.66 13.14
C VAL A 330 5.85 11.02 12.69
N ALA A 331 6.48 11.59 11.67
CA ALA A 331 6.11 12.89 11.12
C ALA A 331 4.62 12.94 10.74
N ILE A 332 4.12 11.85 10.12
CA ILE A 332 2.75 11.85 9.62
C ILE A 332 1.69 11.69 10.69
N GLN A 333 1.92 10.83 11.68
CA GLN A 333 0.96 10.65 12.76
C GLN A 333 0.82 11.95 13.56
N GLU A 334 1.93 12.64 13.82
CA GLU A 334 1.90 13.90 14.56
C GLU A 334 1.19 15.01 13.80
N GLU A 335 1.52 15.18 12.52
CA GLU A 335 0.94 16.26 11.72
C GLU A 335 -0.56 16.08 11.50
N LEU A 336 -1.02 14.85 11.24
CA LEU A 336 -2.42 14.59 10.95
C LEU A 336 -3.24 14.23 12.18
N GLY A 337 -2.59 13.86 13.29
CA GLY A 337 -3.26 13.35 14.49
C GLY A 337 -3.97 12.01 14.28
N VAL A 338 -3.58 11.22 13.28
CA VAL A 338 -4.21 9.93 12.93
C VAL A 338 -3.19 8.81 12.90
N PRO A 339 -3.56 7.59 13.31
CA PRO A 339 -2.63 6.48 13.40
C PRO A 339 -2.30 5.87 12.02
N VAL A 340 -1.06 5.37 11.88
CA VAL A 340 -0.74 4.39 10.84
C VAL A 340 -1.32 3.06 11.26
N LYS A 341 -2.28 2.54 10.47
CA LYS A 341 -2.99 1.28 10.76
C LYS A 341 -2.40 0.11 9.98
N LEU A 342 -1.92 0.35 8.75
CA LEU A 342 -1.44 -0.68 7.84
C LEU A 342 -0.12 -0.29 7.17
N VAL A 343 0.69 -1.31 6.85
CA VAL A 343 1.93 -1.18 6.09
C VAL A 343 1.96 -2.16 4.92
N GLY A 344 2.29 -1.65 3.74
CA GLY A 344 2.56 -2.39 2.52
C GLY A 344 4.05 -2.70 2.41
N LEU A 345 4.37 -3.97 2.19
CA LEU A 345 5.73 -4.52 2.38
C LEU A 345 6.37 -5.04 1.10
N GLY A 346 5.74 -4.75 -0.03
CA GLY A 346 6.17 -5.13 -1.36
C GLY A 346 5.00 -5.37 -2.29
N GLU A 347 5.28 -5.98 -3.44
CA GLU A 347 4.32 -6.11 -4.55
C GLU A 347 3.44 -7.35 -4.46
N GLY A 348 3.79 -8.33 -3.62
CA GLY A 348 3.03 -9.56 -3.47
C GLY A 348 1.62 -9.31 -2.91
N PRO A 349 0.63 -10.15 -3.27
CA PRO A 349 -0.75 -9.98 -2.84
C PRO A 349 -0.97 -10.10 -1.33
N ASP A 350 -0.02 -10.71 -0.60
CA ASP A 350 -0.04 -10.84 0.86
C ASP A 350 0.86 -9.84 1.58
N ASP A 351 1.48 -8.92 0.83
CA ASP A 351 2.41 -7.93 1.36
C ASP A 351 1.65 -6.69 1.87
N LEU A 352 0.70 -6.92 2.78
CA LEU A 352 -0.02 -5.92 3.59
C LEU A 352 -0.18 -6.47 5.01
N ALA A 353 0.23 -5.69 6.01
CA ALA A 353 0.17 -6.11 7.41
C ALA A 353 -0.35 -4.97 8.30
N PRO A 354 -0.96 -5.29 9.46
CA PRO A 354 -1.17 -4.33 10.53
C PRO A 354 0.16 -3.67 10.94
N PHE A 355 0.10 -2.39 11.30
CA PHE A 355 1.24 -1.68 11.82
C PHE A 355 1.55 -2.13 13.27
N ASP A 356 2.72 -2.75 13.46
CA ASP A 356 3.27 -3.11 14.78
C ASP A 356 4.26 -2.02 15.21
N ALA A 357 3.85 -1.16 16.15
CA ALA A 357 4.67 -0.05 16.63
C ALA A 357 6.02 -0.52 17.19
N LYS A 358 6.02 -1.61 17.98
CA LYS A 358 7.24 -2.15 18.56
C LYS A 358 8.12 -2.76 17.48
N GLY A 359 7.55 -3.64 16.66
CA GLY A 359 8.28 -4.27 15.55
C GLY A 359 8.84 -3.27 14.54
N PHE A 360 8.17 -2.12 14.38
CA PHE A 360 8.65 -1.02 13.55
C PHE A 360 9.84 -0.29 14.17
N VAL A 361 9.79 0.08 15.46
CA VAL A 361 10.91 0.72 16.16
C VAL A 361 12.12 -0.22 16.26
N ASP A 362 11.88 -1.50 16.60
CA ASP A 362 12.91 -2.55 16.61
C ASP A 362 13.62 -2.58 15.24
N ALA A 363 12.84 -2.62 14.16
CA ALA A 363 13.39 -2.71 12.82
C ALA A 363 14.06 -1.43 12.29
N ILE A 364 13.86 -0.27 12.92
CA ILE A 364 14.61 0.96 12.58
C ILE A 364 15.98 1.00 13.28
N LEU A 365 16.08 0.39 14.46
CA LEU A 365 17.24 0.50 15.35
C LEU A 365 18.20 -0.69 15.30
N ASP A 366 17.77 -1.84 14.78
CA ASP A 366 18.59 -3.07 14.65
C ASP A 366 19.32 -3.18 13.32
#